data_AF-A0A484ZC34-F1
#
_entry.id   AF-A0A484ZC34-F1
#
_cell.length_a   1.000
_cell.length_b   1.000
_cell.length_c   1.000
_cell.angle_alpha   90.00
_cell.angle_beta   90.00
_cell.angle_gamma   90.00
#
_symmetry.space_group_name_H-M   'P 1'
#
loop_
_entity.id
_entity.type
_entity.pdbx_description
1 polymer ?
#
loop_
_entity_poly.entity_id
_entity_poly.type
_entity_poly.pdbx_seq_one_letter_code
_entity_poly.pdbx_strand_id
1 'polypeptide(L)'
;MVIEASGSSKPDYQVLRQDVSAHIVRDGVTGTEGYAFFSPVAGLTETLIIGSDSPAMVLANQLNAQEMHLSIVNPDLALYRGQDPDQIDANGDQVEVSIYSRPWG
;
A
#
# COMPACT_ATOMS: atom_id res chain seq x y z
N MET A 1 8.88 44.88 -3.31
CA MET A 1 9.11 43.72 -4.20
C MET A 1 8.54 42.51 -3.49
N VAL A 2 7.33 42.09 -3.88
CA VAL A 2 6.67 40.90 -3.34
C VAL A 2 6.99 39.77 -4.31
N ILE A 3 7.61 38.71 -3.82
CA ILE A 3 7.87 37.51 -4.63
C ILE A 3 6.64 36.62 -4.44
N GLU A 4 5.69 36.71 -5.38
CA GLU A 4 4.57 35.78 -5.47
C GLU A 4 5.12 34.41 -5.92
N ALA A 5 4.87 33.36 -5.15
CA ALA A 5 5.24 32.00 -5.53
C ALA A 5 4.34 31.53 -6.68
N SER A 6 4.79 31.73 -7.91
CA SER A 6 4.11 31.27 -9.11
C SER A 6 4.21 29.75 -9.26
N GLY A 7 3.07 29.08 -9.05
CA GLY A 7 2.76 27.78 -9.68
C GLY A 7 2.87 26.54 -8.79
N SER A 8 1.94 26.35 -7.85
CA SER A 8 1.61 24.98 -7.42
C SER A 8 0.64 24.39 -8.45
N SER A 9 1.15 23.70 -9.47
CA SER A 9 0.26 22.88 -10.30
C SER A 9 -0.26 21.75 -9.42
N LYS A 10 -1.57 21.49 -9.46
CA LYS A 10 -2.13 20.31 -8.79
C LYS A 10 -1.37 19.07 -9.30
N PRO A 11 -1.06 18.12 -8.43
CA PRO A 11 -0.37 16.92 -8.86
C PRO A 11 -1.23 16.16 -9.86
N ASP A 12 -0.60 15.61 -10.89
CA ASP A 12 -1.25 14.95 -12.01
C ASP A 12 -1.60 13.50 -11.66
N TYR A 13 -2.43 13.32 -10.62
CA TYR A 13 -2.98 12.02 -10.22
C TYR A 13 -4.36 12.19 -9.60
N GLN A 14 -5.13 11.10 -9.58
CA GLN A 14 -6.43 11.01 -8.95
C GLN A 14 -6.38 10.05 -7.76
N VAL A 15 -6.89 10.48 -6.60
CA VAL A 15 -7.16 9.57 -5.48
C VAL A 15 -8.48 8.85 -5.74
N LEU A 16 -8.44 7.54 -5.91
CA LEU A 16 -9.63 6.70 -6.08
C LEU A 16 -10.18 6.22 -4.75
N ARG A 17 -9.30 5.99 -3.76
CA ARG A 17 -9.67 5.60 -2.40
C ARG A 17 -8.59 6.02 -1.40
N GLN A 18 -9.01 6.47 -0.23
CA GLN A 18 -8.12 6.78 0.87
C GLN A 18 -8.83 6.51 2.20
N ASP A 19 -8.72 5.27 2.69
CA ASP A 19 -9.24 4.89 4.00
C ASP A 19 -8.36 3.82 4.65
N VAL A 20 -8.77 3.38 5.85
CA VAL A 20 -8.05 2.42 6.68
C VAL A 20 -7.84 1.05 6.03
N SER A 21 -8.60 0.72 4.99
CA SER A 21 -8.53 -0.59 4.34
C SER A 21 -7.71 -0.58 3.07
N ALA A 22 -7.68 0.54 2.34
CA ALA A 22 -6.82 0.71 1.18
C ALA A 22 -6.57 2.17 0.81
N HIS A 23 -5.39 2.43 0.25
CA HIS A 23 -5.10 3.63 -0.52
C HIS A 23 -4.94 3.26 -2.00
N ILE A 24 -5.67 3.95 -2.87
CA ILE A 24 -5.68 3.70 -4.30
C ILE A 24 -5.57 5.02 -5.05
N VAL A 25 -4.61 5.10 -5.97
CA VAL A 25 -4.37 6.27 -6.82
C VAL A 25 -4.23 5.86 -8.27
N ARG A 26 -4.62 6.76 -9.18
CA ARG A 26 -4.39 6.65 -10.63
C ARG A 26 -3.51 7.80 -11.09
N ASP A 27 -2.38 7.49 -11.71
CA ASP A 27 -1.51 8.47 -12.33
C ASP A 27 -2.18 9.10 -13.57
N GLY A 28 -2.16 10.42 -13.68
CA GLY A 28 -2.85 11.18 -14.73
C GLY A 28 -2.17 11.12 -16.10
N VAL A 29 -0.87 10.79 -16.15
CA VAL A 29 -0.09 10.71 -17.39
C VAL A 29 -0.14 9.31 -18.00
N THR A 30 0.07 8.29 -17.19
CA THR A 30 0.23 6.90 -17.63
C THR A 30 -1.04 6.06 -17.45
N GLY A 31 -2.01 6.52 -16.66
CA GLY A 31 -3.18 5.74 -16.26
C GLY A 31 -2.86 4.56 -15.33
N THR A 32 -1.61 4.45 -14.86
CA THR A 32 -1.21 3.40 -13.91
C THR A 32 -1.93 3.57 -12.58
N GLU A 33 -2.44 2.48 -12.05
CA GLU A 33 -3.07 2.45 -10.74
C GLU A 33 -2.16 1.80 -9.70
N GLY A 34 -1.95 2.51 -8.60
CA GLY A 34 -1.24 2.03 -7.42
C GLY A 34 -2.21 1.69 -6.31
N TYR A 35 -2.04 0.52 -5.71
CA TYR A 35 -2.87 0.01 -4.64
C TYR A 35 -2.00 -0.36 -3.45
N ALA A 36 -2.35 0.15 -2.27
CA ALA A 36 -1.90 -0.36 -0.99
C ALA A 36 -3.12 -0.91 -0.25
N PHE A 37 -3.29 -2.24 -0.26
CA PHE A 37 -4.32 -2.93 0.53
C PHE A 37 -3.78 -3.21 1.93
N PHE A 38 -4.42 -2.65 2.95
CA PHE A 38 -4.07 -2.88 4.36
C PHE A 38 -4.90 -4.02 4.98
N SER A 39 -6.01 -4.38 4.33
CA SER A 39 -6.93 -5.43 4.74
C SER A 39 -7.67 -5.97 3.52
N PRO A 40 -8.41 -7.09 3.62
CA PRO A 40 -9.21 -7.60 2.51
C PRO A 40 -10.22 -6.54 2.01
N VAL A 41 -10.26 -6.35 0.70
CA VAL A 41 -11.15 -5.42 0.00
C VAL A 41 -11.74 -6.14 -1.21
N ALA A 42 -13.04 -6.01 -1.44
CA ALA A 42 -13.72 -6.58 -2.59
C ALA A 42 -14.73 -5.60 -3.18
N GLY A 43 -15.11 -5.83 -4.44
CA GLY A 43 -16.16 -5.05 -5.10
C GLY A 43 -15.73 -3.62 -5.45
N LEU A 44 -14.43 -3.38 -5.69
CA LEU A 44 -13.98 -2.11 -6.24
C LEU A 44 -14.53 -1.96 -7.65
N THR A 45 -15.07 -0.78 -7.93
CA THR A 45 -15.60 -0.36 -9.24
C THR A 45 -14.79 0.83 -9.74
N GLU A 46 -14.72 1.02 -11.05
CA GLU A 46 -13.94 2.11 -11.68
C GLU A 46 -12.42 2.02 -11.47
N THR A 47 -11.90 0.83 -11.12
CA THR A 47 -10.49 0.47 -10.98
C THR A 47 -10.15 -0.72 -11.89
N LEU A 48 -8.87 -0.90 -12.21
CA LEU A 48 -8.37 -2.07 -12.94
C LEU A 48 -8.44 -3.38 -12.12
N ILE A 49 -8.31 -3.27 -10.80
CA ILE A 49 -8.34 -4.38 -9.84
C ILE A 49 -9.64 -4.31 -9.03
N ILE A 50 -10.34 -5.44 -8.90
CA ILE A 50 -11.64 -5.53 -8.22
C ILE A 50 -11.54 -5.75 -6.71
N GLY A 51 -10.36 -6.09 -6.20
CA GLY A 51 -10.13 -6.38 -4.79
C GLY A 51 -8.86 -7.18 -4.51
N SER A 52 -8.61 -7.41 -3.23
CA SER A 52 -7.58 -8.31 -2.71
C SER A 52 -8.12 -8.99 -1.45
N ASP A 53 -7.86 -10.28 -1.26
CA ASP A 53 -8.30 -11.05 -0.10
C ASP A 53 -7.33 -10.97 1.09
N SER A 54 -6.22 -10.25 0.93
CA SER A 54 -5.12 -10.14 1.88
C SER A 54 -4.40 -8.79 1.72
N PRO A 55 -3.63 -8.33 2.73
CA PRO A 55 -2.79 -7.16 2.57
C PRO A 55 -1.75 -7.35 1.47
N ALA A 56 -1.66 -6.40 0.55
CA ALA A 56 -0.76 -6.47 -0.60
C ALA A 56 -0.55 -5.07 -1.19
N MET A 57 0.56 -4.90 -1.91
CA MET A 57 0.77 -3.74 -2.79
C MET A 57 0.71 -4.19 -4.24
N VAL A 58 -0.02 -3.43 -5.05
CA VAL A 58 -0.23 -3.74 -6.47
C VAL A 58 0.05 -2.50 -7.32
N LEU A 59 0.69 -2.70 -8.46
CA LEU A 59 0.72 -1.74 -9.57
C LEU A 59 0.07 -2.40 -10.77
N ALA A 60 -0.95 -1.75 -11.33
CA ALA A 60 -1.66 -2.20 -12.53
C ALA A 60 -1.59 -1.12 -13.61
N ASN A 61 -1.17 -1.50 -14.81
CA ASN A 61 -1.14 -0.60 -15.97
C ASN A 61 -1.75 -1.31 -17.17
N GLN A 62 -2.86 -0.78 -17.68
CA GLN A 62 -3.51 -1.28 -18.89
C GLN A 62 -2.74 -0.76 -20.11
N LEU A 63 -2.17 -1.66 -20.92
CA LEU A 63 -1.41 -1.27 -22.11
C LEU A 63 -2.31 -1.05 -23.32
N ASN A 64 -3.33 -1.90 -23.47
CA ASN A 64 -4.35 -1.87 -24.52
C ASN A 64 -5.58 -2.67 -24.05
N ALA A 65 -6.57 -2.92 -24.92
CA ALA A 65 -7.80 -3.58 -24.51
C ALA A 65 -7.64 -5.07 -24.11
N GLN A 66 -6.49 -5.69 -24.40
CA GLN A 66 -6.24 -7.12 -24.19
C GLN A 66 -5.07 -7.40 -23.23
N GLU A 67 -4.22 -6.41 -22.96
CA GLU A 67 -2.98 -6.59 -22.20
C GLU A 67 -2.87 -5.61 -21.04
N MET A 68 -2.42 -6.14 -19.90
CA MET A 68 -2.16 -5.40 -18.67
C MET A 68 -0.83 -5.85 -18.08
N HIS A 69 -0.02 -4.88 -17.64
CA HIS A 69 1.10 -5.15 -16.73
C HIS A 69 0.63 -5.11 -15.28
N LEU A 70 1.00 -6.15 -14.54
CA LEU A 70 0.61 -6.33 -13.14
C LEU A 70 1.85 -6.69 -12.32
N SER A 71 2.13 -5.88 -11.29
CA SER A 71 3.15 -6.17 -10.28
C SER A 71 2.47 -6.28 -8.93
N ILE A 72 2.77 -7.35 -8.18
CA ILE A 72 2.17 -7.65 -6.89
C ILE A 72 3.28 -7.98 -5.91
N VAL A 73 3.20 -7.44 -4.70
CA VAL A 73 4.10 -7.79 -3.60
C VAL A 73 3.33 -7.85 -2.28
N ASN A 74 3.65 -8.84 -1.45
CA ASN A 74 3.31 -8.78 -0.04
C ASN A 74 4.48 -8.10 0.69
N PRO A 75 4.30 -6.90 1.31
CA PRO A 75 5.37 -6.22 2.04
C PRO A 75 5.77 -6.94 3.34
N ASP A 76 4.95 -7.86 3.84
CA ASP A 76 5.30 -8.69 4.99
C ASP A 76 6.39 -9.70 4.61
N LEU A 77 7.55 -9.57 5.24
CA LEU A 77 8.69 -10.47 5.05
C LEU A 77 8.43 -11.87 5.63
N ALA A 78 7.43 -12.01 6.50
CA ALA A 78 7.02 -13.26 7.13
C ALA A 78 8.17 -14.02 7.83
N LEU A 79 9.10 -13.29 8.47
CA LEU A 79 10.22 -13.86 9.23
C LEU A 79 9.74 -14.72 10.41
N TYR A 80 8.56 -14.40 10.93
CA TYR A 80 7.80 -15.19 11.90
C TYR A 80 6.30 -15.07 11.60
N ARG A 81 5.49 -15.90 12.25
CA ARG A 81 4.02 -15.84 12.13
C ARG A 81 3.40 -15.40 13.45
N GLY A 82 2.35 -14.59 13.37
CA GLY A 82 1.64 -14.09 14.54
C GLY A 82 2.37 -12.93 15.21
N GLN A 83 2.10 -12.71 16.49
CA GLN A 83 2.74 -11.68 17.29
C GLN A 83 4.04 -12.22 17.90
N ASP A 84 5.10 -11.43 17.88
CA ASP A 84 6.35 -11.76 18.57
C ASP A 84 6.10 -11.74 20.10
N PRO A 85 6.25 -12.89 20.79
CA PRO A 85 5.87 -13.01 22.20
C PRO A 85 6.74 -12.18 23.14
N ASP A 86 7.98 -11.86 22.75
CA ASP A 86 8.88 -11.08 23.61
C ASP A 86 8.73 -9.58 23.37
N GLN A 87 7.95 -9.16 22.36
CA GLN A 87 7.77 -7.76 22.02
C GLN A 87 6.67 -7.09 22.86
N ILE A 88 5.84 -7.86 23.57
CA ILE A 88 4.68 -7.36 24.31
C ILE A 88 4.74 -7.83 25.77
N ASP A 89 4.57 -6.90 26.70
CA ASP A 89 4.53 -7.22 28.13
C ASP A 89 3.16 -7.76 28.59
N ALA A 90 3.03 -8.04 29.89
CA ALA A 90 1.78 -8.54 30.47
C ALA A 90 0.61 -7.53 30.43
N ASN A 91 0.88 -6.25 30.21
CA ASN A 91 -0.12 -5.19 30.09
C ASN A 91 -0.58 -4.98 28.64
N GLY A 92 0.12 -5.58 27.66
CA GLY A 92 -0.13 -5.38 26.24
C GLY A 92 0.72 -4.29 25.58
N ASP A 93 1.69 -3.73 26.31
CA ASP A 93 2.54 -2.65 25.83
C ASP A 93 3.79 -3.19 25.12
N GLN A 94 4.27 -2.44 24.11
CA GLN A 94 5.51 -2.79 23.42
C GLN A 94 6.73 -2.58 24.32
N VAL A 95 7.65 -3.56 24.31
CA VAL A 95 8.93 -3.47 25.03
C VAL A 95 10.12 -3.46 24.08
N GLU A 96 11.19 -2.77 24.48
CA GLU A 96 12.44 -2.75 23.73
C GLU A 96 13.14 -4.11 23.81
N VAL A 97 13.52 -4.62 22.64
CA VAL A 97 14.13 -5.93 22.42
C VAL A 97 15.19 -5.81 21.34
N SER A 98 16.33 -6.47 21.52
CA SER A 98 17.41 -6.40 20.53
C SER A 98 17.04 -7.19 19.28
N ILE A 99 17.34 -6.64 18.10
CA ILE A 99 17.19 -7.39 16.85
C ILE A 99 18.09 -8.64 16.81
N TYR A 100 19.25 -8.58 17.50
CA TYR A 100 20.22 -9.68 17.56
C TYR A 100 19.85 -10.78 18.55
N SER A 101 18.88 -10.55 19.43
CA SER A 101 18.39 -11.60 20.34
C SER A 101 17.32 -12.48 19.70
N ARG A 102 16.95 -12.21 18.44
CA ARG A 102 15.84 -12.89 17.78
C ARG A 102 16.27 -14.24 17.17
N PRO A 103 15.45 -15.29 17.31
CA PRO A 103 15.81 -16.63 16.85
C PRO A 103 15.52 -16.87 15.35
N TRP A 104 15.01 -15.89 14.61
CA TRP A 104 14.57 -16.02 13.22
C TRP A 104 15.68 -15.80 12.18
N GLY A 105 16.95 -15.85 12.60
CA GLY A 105 18.15 -15.77 11.76
C GLY A 105 18.79 -17.12 11.47
#